data_AF-W0GZL5-F1
#
_entry.id   AF-W0GZL5-F1
#
_cell.length_a   1.000
_cell.length_b   1.000
_cell.length_c   1.000
_cell.angle_alpha   90.00
_cell.angle_beta   90.00
_cell.angle_gamma   90.00
#
_symmetry.space_group_name_H-M   'P 1'
#
loop_
_entity.id
_entity.type
_entity.pdbx_description
1 polymer ?
#
loop_
_entity_poly.entity_id
_entity_poly.type
_entity_poly.pdbx_seq_one_letter_code
_entity_poly.pdbx_strand_id
1 'polypeptide(L)'
;MGLKLLRKALIALALLGSPLLVVAADSDLLNSVKRNPEKAKAMCRSFRQMNANGRSPFSKTYINQVAASENLSFQDAEILMTYIVGMHCDDVR
;
A
#
# COMPACT_ATOMS: atom_id res chain seq x y z
N MET A 1 -15.44 54.62 -9.45
CA MET A 1 -15.24 53.75 -8.27
C MET A 1 -15.38 52.25 -8.58
N GLY A 2 -16.36 51.83 -9.40
CA GLY A 2 -16.71 50.41 -9.59
C GLY A 2 -15.63 49.49 -10.21
N LEU A 3 -14.83 49.98 -11.16
CA LEU A 3 -13.83 49.12 -11.84
C LEU A 3 -12.68 48.66 -10.92
N LYS A 4 -12.33 49.46 -9.90
CA LYS A 4 -11.30 49.10 -8.91
C LYS A 4 -11.83 48.07 -7.91
N LEU A 5 -13.11 48.12 -7.56
CA LEU A 5 -13.75 47.10 -6.72
C LEU A 5 -13.88 45.76 -7.47
N LEU A 6 -14.24 45.79 -8.75
CA LEU A 6 -14.36 44.59 -9.58
C LEU A 6 -13.02 43.83 -9.70
N ARG A 7 -11.93 44.57 -9.93
CA ARG A 7 -10.57 43.98 -9.97
C ARG A 7 -10.16 43.36 -8.63
N LYS A 8 -10.47 44.01 -7.51
CA LYS A 8 -10.15 43.46 -6.18
C LYS A 8 -10.96 42.19 -5.88
N ALA A 9 -12.22 42.15 -6.28
CA ALA A 9 -13.07 40.96 -6.15
C ALA A 9 -12.56 39.79 -7.01
N LEU A 10 -12.11 40.05 -8.24
CA LEU A 10 -11.55 39.04 -9.13
C LEU A 10 -10.22 38.46 -8.61
N ILE A 11 -9.35 39.28 -8.01
CA ILE A 11 -8.11 38.82 -7.38
C ILE A 11 -8.41 37.98 -6.12
N ALA A 12 -9.39 38.38 -5.32
CA ALA A 12 -9.81 37.62 -4.13
C ALA A 12 -10.40 36.25 -4.50
N LEU A 13 -11.10 36.14 -5.63
CA LEU A 13 -11.67 34.88 -6.10
C LEU A 13 -10.60 33.90 -6.63
N ALA A 14 -9.48 34.41 -7.14
CA ALA A 14 -8.34 33.59 -7.60
C ALA A 14 -7.50 32.98 -6.46
N LEU A 15 -7.60 33.52 -5.24
CA LEU A 15 -6.89 33.04 -4.04
C LEU A 15 -7.67 31.95 -3.29
N LEU A 16 -8.94 31.72 -3.64
CA LEU A 16 -9.68 30.53 -3.24
C LEU A 16 -9.21 29.38 -4.14
N GLY A 17 -7.96 28.96 -3.92
CA GLY A 17 -7.35 27.84 -4.62
C GLY A 17 -8.31 26.66 -4.61
N SER A 18 -8.59 26.13 -5.80
CA SER A 18 -9.36 24.90 -5.92
C SER A 18 -8.68 23.86 -5.04
N PRO A 19 -9.38 23.19 -4.10
CA PRO A 19 -8.82 22.03 -3.44
C PRO A 19 -8.67 20.99 -4.55
N LEU A 20 -7.49 20.96 -5.16
CA LEU A 20 -7.09 19.85 -6.01
C LEU A 20 -7.19 18.64 -5.08
N LEU A 21 -8.21 17.81 -5.32
CA LEU A 21 -8.34 16.55 -4.64
C LEU A 21 -7.09 15.76 -4.99
N VAL A 22 -6.11 15.78 -4.08
CA VAL A 22 -4.92 14.95 -4.18
C VAL A 22 -5.39 13.53 -3.93
N VAL A 23 -5.79 12.85 -5.01
CA VAL A 23 -5.98 11.40 -5.00
C VAL A 23 -4.56 10.82 -4.93
N ALA A 24 -4.21 10.30 -3.76
CA ALA A 24 -3.02 9.49 -3.63
C ALA A 24 -3.22 8.21 -4.47
N ALA A 25 -2.37 8.02 -5.49
CA ALA A 25 -2.34 6.79 -6.25
C ALA A 25 -1.66 5.70 -5.41
N ASP A 26 -2.43 5.04 -4.54
CA ASP A 26 -1.98 3.83 -3.86
C ASP A 26 -1.86 2.68 -4.87
N SER A 27 -0.88 1.80 -4.68
CA SER A 27 -0.74 0.58 -5.49
C SER A 27 -1.94 -0.35 -5.29
N ASP A 28 -2.53 -0.84 -6.37
CA ASP A 28 -3.65 -1.80 -6.33
C ASP A 28 -3.30 -3.07 -5.55
N LEU A 29 -2.04 -3.50 -5.63
CA LEU A 29 -1.48 -4.60 -4.87
C LEU A 29 -1.56 -4.33 -3.37
N LEU A 30 -1.06 -3.18 -2.90
CA LEU A 30 -1.05 -2.85 -1.47
C LEU A 30 -2.45 -2.53 -0.95
N ASN A 31 -3.31 -1.95 -1.80
CA ASN A 31 -4.72 -1.78 -1.49
C ASN A 31 -5.44 -3.11 -1.28
N SER A 32 -5.03 -4.20 -1.96
CA SER A 32 -5.62 -5.52 -1.71
C SER A 32 -5.39 -5.99 -0.27
N VAL A 33 -4.23 -5.69 0.31
CA VAL A 33 -3.91 -6.00 1.72
C VAL A 33 -4.78 -5.19 2.66
N LYS A 34 -4.90 -3.88 2.43
CA LYS A 34 -5.74 -2.97 3.22
C LYS A 34 -7.22 -3.39 3.20
N ARG A 35 -7.71 -3.82 2.03
CA ARG A 35 -9.10 -4.25 1.83
C ARG A 35 -9.41 -5.63 2.43
N ASN A 36 -8.40 -6.47 2.63
CA ASN A 36 -8.57 -7.81 3.21
C ASN A 36 -7.53 -8.12 4.30
N PRO A 37 -7.65 -7.49 5.49
CA PRO A 37 -6.69 -7.66 6.57
C PRO A 37 -6.69 -9.09 7.13
N GLU A 38 -7.79 -9.84 7.03
CA GLU A 38 -7.84 -11.22 7.51
C GLU A 38 -7.00 -12.17 6.64
N LYS A 39 -7.01 -11.99 5.32
CA LYS A 39 -6.09 -12.71 4.42
C LYS A 39 -4.64 -12.36 4.74
N ALA A 40 -4.34 -11.09 4.96
CA ALA A 40 -2.99 -10.63 5.30
C ALA A 40 -2.48 -11.24 6.62
N LYS A 41 -3.33 -11.25 7.67
CA LYS A 41 -3.04 -11.94 8.94
C LYS A 41 -2.87 -13.45 8.77
N ALA A 42 -3.64 -14.08 7.88
CA ALA A 42 -3.48 -15.50 7.58
C ALA A 42 -2.13 -15.80 6.93
N MET A 43 -1.71 -15.01 5.94
CA MET A 43 -0.38 -15.11 5.34
C MET A 43 0.71 -14.88 6.39
N CYS A 44 0.54 -13.90 7.27
CA CYS A 44 1.45 -13.64 8.38
C CYS A 44 1.65 -14.86 9.31
N ARG A 45 0.57 -15.59 9.63
CA ARG A 45 0.67 -16.85 10.40
C ARG A 45 1.52 -17.89 9.67
N SER A 46 1.38 -18.01 8.35
CA SER A 46 2.22 -18.90 7.53
C SER A 46 3.69 -18.48 7.55
N PHE A 47 3.99 -17.17 7.52
CA PHE A 47 5.36 -16.65 7.60
C PHE A 47 5.99 -16.97 8.95
N ARG A 48 5.26 -16.74 10.06
CA ARG A 48 5.68 -17.15 11.41
C ARG A 48 5.99 -18.63 11.52
N GLN A 49 5.13 -19.48 10.96
CA GLN A 49 5.35 -20.93 10.98
C GLN A 49 6.64 -21.33 10.25
N MET A 50 6.95 -20.68 9.12
CA MET A 50 8.22 -20.91 8.43
C MET A 50 9.42 -20.47 9.27
N ASN A 51 9.34 -19.27 9.85
CA ASN A 51 10.39 -18.70 10.69
C ASN A 51 10.67 -19.56 11.93
N ALA A 52 9.62 -20.05 12.59
CA ALA A 52 9.72 -20.98 13.71
C ALA A 52 10.41 -22.30 13.34
N ASN A 53 10.34 -22.71 12.07
CA ASN A 53 11.04 -23.89 11.54
C ASN A 53 12.46 -23.56 11.01
N GLY A 54 13.00 -22.37 11.33
CA GLY A 54 14.32 -21.93 10.89
C GLY A 54 14.42 -21.58 9.41
N ARG A 55 13.29 -21.37 8.72
CA ARG A 55 13.24 -21.02 7.30
C ARG A 55 12.86 -19.55 7.12
N SER A 56 13.50 -18.89 6.16
CA SER A 56 13.12 -17.52 5.81
C SER A 56 11.87 -17.51 4.94
N PRO A 57 10.84 -16.71 5.28
CA PRO A 57 9.72 -16.42 4.39
C PRO A 57 10.18 -15.76 3.10
N PHE A 58 11.32 -15.07 3.09
CA PHE A 58 11.87 -14.43 1.90
C PHE A 58 12.80 -15.33 1.07
N SER A 59 12.75 -16.65 1.28
CA SER A 59 13.44 -17.58 0.37
C SER A 59 12.84 -17.53 -1.03
N LYS A 60 13.68 -17.60 -2.08
CA LYS A 60 13.23 -17.58 -3.48
C LYS A 60 12.13 -18.61 -3.76
N THR A 61 12.25 -19.81 -3.19
CA THR A 61 11.27 -20.88 -3.34
C THR A 61 9.90 -20.46 -2.81
N TYR A 62 9.86 -19.84 -1.63
CA TYR A 62 8.60 -19.47 -1.00
C TYR A 62 7.97 -18.22 -1.62
N ILE A 63 8.78 -17.23 -2.02
CA ILE A 63 8.29 -16.08 -2.79
C ILE A 63 7.63 -16.57 -4.10
N ASN A 64 8.22 -17.54 -4.80
CA ASN A 64 7.59 -18.14 -5.99
C ASN A 64 6.27 -18.86 -5.67
N GLN A 65 6.17 -19.52 -4.52
CA GLN A 65 4.91 -20.16 -4.08
C GLN A 65 3.82 -19.12 -3.83
N VAL A 66 4.14 -18.03 -3.15
CA VAL A 66 3.21 -16.92 -2.91
C VAL A 66 2.83 -16.23 -4.22
N ALA A 67 3.80 -16.01 -5.12
CA ALA A 67 3.54 -15.44 -6.44
C ALA A 67 2.53 -16.28 -7.23
N ALA A 68 2.70 -17.60 -7.24
CA ALA A 68 1.76 -18.50 -7.90
C ALA A 68 0.37 -18.49 -7.23
N SER A 69 0.29 -18.50 -5.90
CA SER A 69 -1.00 -18.51 -5.19
C SER A 69 -1.79 -17.21 -5.32
N GLU A 70 -1.09 -16.09 -5.41
CA GLU A 70 -1.66 -14.75 -5.52
C GLU A 70 -1.81 -14.27 -6.98
N ASN A 71 -1.36 -15.07 -7.95
CA ASN A 71 -1.28 -14.70 -9.36
C ASN A 71 -0.52 -13.38 -9.58
N LEU A 72 0.67 -13.31 -8.99
CA LEU A 72 1.56 -12.14 -9.02
C LEU A 72 2.89 -12.47 -9.70
N SER A 73 3.61 -11.43 -10.11
CA SER A 73 5.02 -11.59 -10.44
C SER A 73 5.82 -11.92 -9.17
N PHE A 74 7.01 -12.51 -9.33
CA PHE A 74 7.92 -12.72 -8.19
C PHE A 74 8.16 -11.43 -7.40
N GLN A 75 8.36 -10.32 -8.12
CA GLN A 75 8.70 -9.03 -7.54
C GLN A 75 7.51 -8.45 -6.77
N ASP A 76 6.30 -8.54 -7.33
CA ASP A 76 5.07 -8.11 -6.64
C ASP A 76 4.78 -8.97 -5.41
N ALA A 77 5.04 -10.28 -5.48
CA ALA A 77 4.90 -11.16 -4.32
C ALA A 77 5.88 -10.79 -3.21
N GLU A 78 7.14 -10.50 -3.54
CA GLU A 78 8.14 -10.05 -2.56
C GLU A 78 7.74 -8.72 -1.90
N ILE A 79 7.22 -7.76 -2.68
CA ILE A 79 6.70 -6.48 -2.18
C ILE A 79 5.49 -6.71 -1.26
N LEU A 80 4.52 -7.52 -1.71
CA LEU A 80 3.33 -7.89 -0.93
C LEU A 80 3.73 -8.49 0.42
N MET A 81 4.65 -9.45 0.39
CA MET A 81 5.14 -10.13 1.59
C MET A 81 5.82 -9.16 2.55
N THR A 82 6.70 -8.29 2.05
CA THR A 82 7.37 -7.26 2.84
C THR A 82 6.35 -6.34 3.52
N TYR A 83 5.32 -5.92 2.78
CA TYR A 83 4.27 -5.07 3.31
C TYR A 83 3.44 -5.76 4.41
N ILE A 84 3.06 -7.03 4.20
CA ILE A 84 2.34 -7.83 5.21
C ILE A 84 3.17 -8.01 6.47
N VAL A 85 4.47 -8.30 6.33
CA VAL A 85 5.38 -8.42 7.48
C VAL A 85 5.40 -7.10 8.27
N GLY A 86 5.63 -5.98 7.58
CA GLY A 86 5.67 -4.66 8.23
C GLY A 86 4.37 -4.24 8.91
N MET A 87 3.21 -4.69 8.44
CA MET A 87 1.91 -4.33 9.01
C MET A 87 1.37 -5.31 10.06
N HIS A 88 1.74 -6.60 10.00
CA HIS A 88 1.06 -7.65 10.75
C HIS A 88 1.99 -8.66 11.43
N CYS A 89 3.29 -8.65 11.15
CA CYS A 89 4.27 -9.62 11.66
C CYS A 89 5.49 -8.92 12.28
N ASP A 90 5.35 -8.40 13.50
CA ASP A 90 6.44 -7.78 14.25
C ASP A 90 7.58 -8.76 14.63
N ASP A 91 7.30 -10.06 14.59
CA ASP A 91 8.20 -11.13 15.01
C ASP A 91 8.87 -11.91 13.86
N VAL A 92 8.55 -11.59 12.60
CA VAL A 92 9.07 -12.30 11.41
C VAL A 92 10.29 -11.61 10.82
N ARG A 93 11.34 -12.38 10.50
CA ARG A 93 12.59 -11.90 9.87
C ARG A 93 13.02 -12.72 8.67
#